data_AF-A0A2J6WFU6-F1
#
_entry.id   AF-A0A2J6WFU6-F1
#
_cell.length_a   1.000
_cell.length_b   1.000
_cell.length_c   1.000
_cell.angle_alpha   90.00
_cell.angle_beta   90.00
_cell.angle_gamma   90.00
#
_symmetry.space_group_name_H-M   'P 1'
#
loop_
_entity.id
_entity.type
_entity.pdbx_description
1 polymer ?
#
loop_
_entity_poly.entity_id
_entity_poly.type
_entity_poly.pdbx_seq_one_letter_code
_entity_poly.pdbx_strand_id
1 'polypeptide(L)' 'MLVLYVVLDRIMVSKGLYKEQSLSNIIYELKKLKVAETNNGKKFLREISNTQKTIYKEFDVPLPEIT' A
#
# COMPACT_ATOMS: atom_id res chain seq x y z
N MET A 1 -7.58 5.97 -12.49
CA MET A 1 -6.15 5.79 -12.14
C MET A 1 -5.45 7.11 -11.77
N LEU A 2 -5.81 8.25 -12.36
CA LEU A 2 -5.15 9.55 -12.12
C LEU A 2 -5.23 10.02 -10.65
N VAL A 3 -6.38 9.82 -9.99
CA VAL A 3 -6.60 10.27 -8.60
C VAL A 3 -5.65 9.58 -7.61
N LEU A 4 -5.49 8.25 -7.74
CA LEU A 4 -4.56 7.50 -6.87
C LEU A 4 -3.12 7.97 -7.06
N TYR A 5 -2.70 8.18 -8.31
CA TYR A 5 -1.35 8.66 -8.61
C TYR A 5 -1.11 10.04 -7.97
N VAL A 6 -2.05 10.99 -8.12
CA VAL A 6 -1.93 12.35 -7.58
C VAL A 6 -1.90 12.35 -6.04
N VAL A 7 -2.72 11.51 -5.39
CA VAL A 7 -2.71 11.39 -3.92
C VAL A 7 -1.39 10.82 -3.43
N LEU A 8 -0.90 9.76 -4.06
CA LEU A 8 0.38 9.14 -3.70
C LEU A 8 1.56 10.09 -3.97
N ASP A 9 1.56 10.80 -5.09
CA ASP A 9 2.57 11.79 -5.43
C ASP A 9 2.64 12.91 -4.38
N ARG A 10 1.49 13.44 -3.94
CA ARG A 10 1.44 14.45 -2.87
C ARG A 10 2.03 13.94 -1.56
N ILE A 11 1.72 12.70 -1.17
CA ILE A 11 2.27 12.07 0.04
C ILE A 11 3.80 11.92 -0.09
N MET A 12 4.27 11.42 -1.24
CA MET A 12 5.69 11.24 -1.55
C MET A 12 6.48 12.55 -1.49
N VAL A 13 5.95 13.63 -2.07
CA VAL A 13 6.55 14.97 -1.98
C VAL A 13 6.56 15.47 -0.55
N SER A 14 5.42 15.39 0.15
CA SER A 14 5.27 15.94 1.51
C SER A 14 6.20 15.27 2.53
N LYS A 15 6.54 14.00 2.32
CA LYS A 15 7.36 13.19 3.22
C LYS A 15 8.80 12.98 2.74
N GLY A 16 9.18 13.54 1.58
CA GLY A 16 10.53 13.42 1.04
C GLY A 16 10.94 12.01 0.61
N LEU A 17 9.97 11.13 0.34
CA LEU A 17 10.17 9.68 0.14
C LEU A 17 10.72 9.31 -1.24
N TYR A 18 10.75 10.25 -2.18
CA TYR A 18 11.34 10.04 -3.52
C TYR A 18 12.82 9.67 -3.51
N LYS A 19 13.53 9.92 -2.39
CA LYS A 19 14.93 9.54 -2.22
C LYS A 19 15.11 8.05 -1.96
N GLU A 20 14.08 7.37 -1.47
CA GLU A 20 14.15 5.99 -1.01
C GLU A 20 13.32 5.05 -1.90
N GLN A 21 12.21 5.53 -2.46
CA GLN A 21 11.34 4.73 -3.32
C GLN A 21 10.79 5.55 -4.50
N SER A 22 10.57 4.90 -5.64
CA SER A 22 9.86 5.51 -6.76
C SER A 22 8.34 5.31 -6.63
N LEU A 23 7.57 6.30 -7.10
CA LEU A 23 6.11 6.22 -7.11
C LEU A 23 5.58 5.00 -7.91
N SER A 24 6.29 4.60 -8.97
CA SER A 24 5.96 3.40 -9.74
C SER A 24 6.15 2.12 -8.92
N ASN A 25 7.20 2.03 -8.10
CA ASN A 25 7.44 0.90 -7.22
C ASN A 25 6.36 0.79 -6.13
N ILE A 26 5.94 1.92 -5.55
CA ILE A 26 4.86 1.96 -4.56
C ILE A 26 3.54 1.50 -5.17
N ILE A 27 3.19 2.00 -6.36
CA ILE A 27 1.98 1.56 -7.08
C ILE A 27 2.06 0.07 -7.40
N TYR A 28 3.23 -0.45 -7.75
CA TYR A 28 3.44 -1.86 -8.01
C TYR A 28 3.23 -2.72 -6.76
N GLU A 29 3.80 -2.34 -5.61
CA GLU A 29 3.63 -3.04 -4.32
C GLU A 29 2.18 -3.00 -3.82
N LEU A 30 1.49 -1.87 -4.00
CA LEU A 30 0.06 -1.75 -3.64
C LEU A 30 -0.83 -2.62 -4.53
N LYS A 31 -0.52 -2.72 -5.84
CA LYS A 31 -1.26 -3.61 -6.76
C LYS A 31 -1.08 -5.10 -6.45
N LYS A 32 -0.03 -5.48 -5.72
CA LYS A 32 0.17 -6.87 -5.27
C LYS A 32 -0.76 -7.26 -4.12
N LEU A 33 -1.35 -6.30 -3.41
CA LEU A 33 -2.34 -6.58 -2.38
C LEU A 33 -3.54 -7.27 -3.04
N LYS A 34 -3.63 -8.58 -2.87
CA LYS A 34 -4.76 -9.39 -3.30
C LYS A 34 -5.54 -9.80 -2.07
N VAL A 35 -6.82 -9.48 -2.07
CA VAL A 35 -7.79 -10.03 -1.13
C VAL A 35 -7.98 -11.51 -1.50
N ALA A 36 -7.61 -12.39 -0.59
CA ALA A 36 -7.92 -13.81 -0.68
C ALA A 36 -9.20 -14.09 0.11
N GLU A 37 -10.01 -15.02 -0.37
CA GLU A 37 -11.24 -15.43 0.30
C GLU A 37 -11.03 -16.84 0.87
N THR A 38 -11.35 -17.02 2.15
CA THR A 38 -11.39 -18.35 2.75
C THR A 38 -12.61 -19.10 2.23
N ASN A 39 -12.60 -20.43 2.31
CA ASN A 39 -13.75 -21.27 1.97
C ASN A 39 -15.01 -20.94 2.80
N ASN A 40 -14.87 -20.12 3.85
CA ASN A 40 -15.92 -19.71 4.78
C ASN A 40 -16.44 -18.29 4.47
N GLY A 41 -16.05 -17.69 3.32
CA GLY A 41 -16.47 -16.35 2.90
C GLY A 41 -15.75 -15.19 3.59
N LYS A 42 -14.84 -15.47 4.55
CA LYS A 42 -14.00 -14.41 5.14
C LYS A 42 -12.93 -13.98 4.16
N LYS A 43 -12.87 -12.67 3.90
CA LYS A 43 -11.85 -12.04 3.08
C LYS A 43 -10.66 -11.70 3.95
N PHE A 44 -9.45 -12.00 3.51
CA PHE A 44 -8.21 -11.66 4.19
C PHE A 44 -7.21 -11.09 3.19
N LEU A 45 -6.39 -10.14 3.62
CA LEU A 45 -5.21 -9.79 2.86
C LEU A 45 -4.22 -10.95 3.00
N ARG A 46 -3.79 -11.52 1.87
CA ARG A 46 -2.63 -12.42 1.86
C ARG A 46 -1.42 -11.66 2.43
N GLU A 47 -0.52 -12.42 3.07
CA GLU A 47 0.70 -11.96 3.76
C GLU A 47 1.19 -10.57 3.33
N ILE A 48 1.07 -9.59 4.22
CA ILE A 48 1.59 -8.23 4.00
C ILE A 48 3.12 -8.30 4.08
N SER A 49 3.80 -7.97 2.97
CA SER A 49 5.27 -7.95 2.90
C SER A 49 5.86 -6.87 3.81
N ASN A 50 7.13 -7.01 4.20
CA ASN A 50 7.81 -5.97 4.98
C ASN A 50 7.84 -4.61 4.24
N THR A 51 8.01 -4.62 2.91
CA THR A 51 7.95 -3.41 2.08
C THR A 51 6.59 -2.73 2.17
N GLN A 52 5.50 -3.50 2.12
CA GLN A 52 4.16 -2.95 2.27
C GLN A 52 3.95 -2.35 3.66
N LYS A 53 4.40 -3.03 4.72
CA LYS A 53 4.35 -2.47 6.09
C LYS A 53 5.09 -1.14 6.22
N THR A 54 6.26 -1.04 5.59
CA THR A 54 7.04 0.20 5.52
C THR A 54 6.26 1.31 4.81
N ILE A 55 5.64 1.01 3.66
CA ILE A 55 4.81 1.98 2.92
C ILE A 55 3.63 2.48 3.77
N TYR A 56 2.88 1.59 4.43
CA TYR A 56 1.76 1.98 5.31
C TYR A 56 2.24 2.89 6.46
N LYS A 57 3.34 2.52 7.11
CA LYS A 57 3.96 3.30 8.18
C LYS A 57 4.43 4.68 7.69
N GLU A 58 5.14 4.73 6.57
CA GLU A 58 5.60 5.99 5.97
C GLU A 58 4.42 6.88 5.59
N PHE A 59 3.31 6.30 5.13
CA PHE A 59 2.14 7.05 4.70
C PHE A 59 1.23 7.46 5.85
N ASP A 60 1.53 7.05 7.08
CA ASP A 60 0.68 7.27 8.25
C ASP A 60 -0.74 6.71 8.06
N VAL A 61 -0.82 5.60 7.32
CA VAL A 61 -2.06 4.87 7.06
C VAL A 61 -2.02 3.61 7.92
N PRO A 62 -3.04 3.34 8.75
CA PRO A 62 -3.07 2.13 9.53
C PRO A 62 -3.03 0.90 8.62
N LEU A 63 -2.34 -0.15 9.06
CA LEU A 63 -2.40 -1.42 8.37
C LEU A 63 -3.88 -1.85 8.30
N PRO A 64 -4.38 -2.25 7.13
CA PRO A 64 -5.75 -2.73 7.00
C PRO A 64 -5.98 -3.91 7.95
N GLU A 65 -6.78 -3.68 8.98
CA GLU A 65 -7.24 -4.71 9.91
C GLU A 65 -8.33 -5.52 9.21
N ILE A 66 -8.11 -6.82 9.13
CA ILE A 66 -9.07 -7.76 8.54
C ILE A 66 -10.10 -8.07 9.64
N THR A 67 -11.35 -7.63 9.45
CA THR A 67 -12.50 -8.10 10.26
C THR A 67 -13.15 -9.32 9.61
#